data_AF-S8C9G3-F1
#
_entry.id   AF-S8C9G3-F1
#
_cell.length_a   1.000
_cell.length_b   1.000
_cell.length_c   1.000
_cell.angle_alpha   90.00
_cell.angle_beta   90.00
_cell.angle_gamma   90.00
#
_symmetry.space_group_name_H-M   'P 1'
#
loop_
_entity.id
_entity.type
_entity.pdbx_description
1 polymer ?
#
loop_
_entity_poly.entity_id
_entity_poly.type
_entity_poly.pdbx_seq_one_letter_code
_entity_poly.pdbx_strand_id
1 'polypeptide(L)'
;SFDLPMHYNSGGKLAAVARSFNRASMVIASGVSRFNEVSLAPPDPILGVSEAFKADTSDLKLNLGVGAYRTEDLQPYVLNVVKKAENLMLERGENKEYLPIEGLAAFNKATAELLFGADNDVIQQQRVATVQGLSGTGSLRLGAVFIQRYFPGSTVLLSSPTWGNHKNIFSDAGVPWSEYRYYDPETVGLDFDGMISDIK
;
A
#
# COMPACT_ATOMS: atom_id res chain seq x y z
N SER A 1 -15.60 75.67 32.33
CA SER A 1 -15.32 76.33 33.61
C SER A 1 -15.80 75.43 34.73
N PHE A 2 -14.94 75.16 35.71
CA PHE A 2 -15.41 74.77 37.03
C PHE A 2 -16.12 75.98 37.64
N ASP A 3 -17.33 75.77 38.17
CA ASP A 3 -17.87 76.49 39.33
C ASP A 3 -19.13 75.76 39.85
N LEU A 4 -18.92 75.04 40.97
CA LEU A 4 -19.66 75.02 42.26
C LEU A 4 -21.22 74.95 42.31
N PRO A 5 -21.79 74.51 43.46
CA PRO A 5 -22.77 73.42 43.58
C PRO A 5 -24.17 73.91 43.96
N MET A 6 -25.15 73.01 44.15
CA MET A 6 -26.30 73.24 45.03
C MET A 6 -27.07 71.96 45.38
N HIS A 7 -27.72 72.04 46.54
CA HIS A 7 -28.29 71.00 47.39
C HIS A 7 -29.70 70.51 47.01
N TYR A 8 -30.05 69.34 47.59
CA TYR A 8 -31.36 68.89 48.11
C TYR A 8 -32.50 68.46 47.16
N ASN A 9 -32.85 67.17 47.26
CA ASN A 9 -34.06 66.62 47.92
C ASN A 9 -34.91 65.62 47.10
N SER A 10 -35.52 64.74 47.88
CA SER A 10 -36.80 64.04 47.68
C SER A 10 -36.79 62.70 46.95
N GLY A 11 -37.44 61.73 47.61
CA GLY A 11 -37.45 60.33 47.27
C GLY A 11 -38.36 59.97 46.10
N GLY A 12 -38.11 58.77 45.59
CA GLY A 12 -38.96 58.10 44.62
C GLY A 12 -38.52 56.65 44.50
N LYS A 13 -39.36 55.73 44.99
CA LYS A 13 -39.21 54.29 44.78
C LYS A 13 -39.25 54.02 43.27
N LEU A 14 -38.20 53.42 42.72
CA LEU A 14 -38.21 52.86 41.37
C LEU A 14 -37.94 51.36 41.44
N ALA A 15 -38.92 50.61 40.94
CA ALA A 15 -39.01 49.16 40.95
C ALA A 15 -37.85 48.52 40.18
N ALA A 16 -37.28 47.46 40.76
CA ALA A 16 -36.28 46.64 40.11
C ALA A 16 -36.92 45.81 38.98
N VAL A 17 -36.58 46.14 37.74
CA VAL A 17 -36.83 45.27 36.57
C VAL A 17 -35.60 44.37 36.43
N ALA A 18 -35.69 43.14 36.92
CA ALA A 18 -34.67 42.13 36.69
C ALA A 18 -34.71 41.71 35.20
N ARG A 19 -33.72 42.14 34.41
CA ARG A 19 -33.49 41.63 33.06
C ARG A 19 -32.96 40.20 33.15
N SER A 20 -33.75 39.23 32.69
CA SER A 20 -33.27 37.87 32.46
C SER A 20 -32.28 37.88 31.30
N PHE A 21 -31.01 37.57 31.59
CA PHE A 21 -30.01 37.30 30.57
C PHE A 21 -30.11 35.81 30.18
N ASN A 22 -30.80 35.51 29.08
CA ASN A 22 -30.66 34.21 28.44
C ASN A 22 -29.25 34.13 27.84
N ARG A 23 -28.34 33.40 28.51
CA ARG A 23 -27.09 32.95 27.87
C ARG A 23 -27.47 31.90 26.82
N ALA A 24 -27.41 32.28 25.55
CA ALA A 24 -27.38 31.31 24.47
C ALA A 24 -26.07 30.52 24.59
N SER A 25 -26.14 29.29 25.09
CA SER A 25 -25.03 28.35 24.98
C SER A 25 -24.88 27.95 23.52
N MET A 26 -23.88 28.48 22.83
CA MET A 26 -23.41 27.87 21.59
C MET A 26 -22.82 26.50 21.95
N VAL A 27 -23.58 25.44 21.67
CA VAL A 27 -23.00 24.10 21.55
C VAL A 27 -22.19 24.14 20.27
N ILE A 28 -20.86 24.18 20.39
CA ILE A 28 -20.00 23.85 19.27
C ILE A 28 -20.32 22.39 18.96
N ALA A 29 -21.03 22.14 17.86
CA ALA A 29 -21.11 20.81 17.29
C ALA A 29 -19.68 20.45 16.90
N SER A 30 -18.96 19.74 17.78
CA SER A 30 -17.75 19.04 17.38
C SER A 30 -18.21 18.06 16.32
N GLY A 31 -17.96 18.41 15.05
CA GLY A 31 -18.27 17.54 13.92
C GLY A 31 -17.68 16.18 14.24
N VAL A 32 -18.49 15.13 14.12
CA VAL A 32 -18.02 13.76 14.24
C VAL A 32 -16.78 13.64 13.35
N SER A 33 -15.69 13.13 13.92
CA SER A 33 -14.43 12.99 13.18
C SER A 33 -14.69 12.25 11.87
N ARG A 34 -14.09 12.72 10.76
CA ARG A 34 -14.15 12.00 9.47
C ARG A 34 -13.56 10.59 9.56
N PHE A 35 -12.82 10.29 10.64
CA PHE A 35 -12.23 8.98 10.91
C PHE A 35 -13.09 8.07 11.80
N ASN A 36 -14.28 8.51 12.24
CA ASN A 36 -15.09 7.77 13.21
C ASN A 36 -15.56 6.40 12.70
N GLU A 37 -15.66 6.21 11.39
CA GLU A 37 -16.06 4.95 10.75
C GLU A 37 -14.88 4.16 10.16
N VAL A 38 -13.65 4.66 10.32
CA VAL A 38 -12.47 3.96 9.82
C VAL A 38 -12.14 2.82 10.78
N SER A 39 -12.42 1.59 10.35
CA SER A 39 -12.07 0.39 11.10
C SER A 39 -10.56 0.14 11.09
N LEU A 40 -10.07 -0.50 12.15
CA LEU A 40 -8.68 -0.99 12.18
C LEU A 40 -8.53 -2.07 11.11
N ALA A 41 -7.55 -1.91 10.23
CA ALA A 41 -7.23 -2.93 9.24
C ALA A 41 -6.73 -4.22 9.94
N PRO A 42 -7.05 -5.40 9.40
CA PRO A 42 -6.49 -6.64 9.93
C PRO A 42 -4.96 -6.63 9.83
N PRO A 43 -4.24 -7.20 10.82
CA PRO A 43 -2.79 -7.26 10.77
C PRO A 43 -2.31 -8.14 9.62
N ASP A 44 -1.27 -7.70 8.91
CA ASP A 44 -0.60 -8.52 7.89
C ASP A 44 0.16 -9.67 8.59
N PRO A 45 -0.12 -10.95 8.26
CA PRO A 45 0.50 -12.09 8.93
C PRO A 45 2.04 -12.10 8.85
N ILE A 46 2.63 -11.58 7.77
CA ILE A 46 4.08 -11.54 7.56
C ILE A 46 4.72 -10.41 8.36
N LEU A 47 4.05 -9.25 8.43
CA LEU A 47 4.55 -8.13 9.23
C LEU A 47 4.52 -8.44 10.73
N GLY A 48 3.47 -9.13 11.21
CA GLY A 48 3.36 -9.54 12.60
C GLY A 48 4.53 -10.42 13.07
N VAL A 49 4.99 -11.35 12.23
CA VAL A 49 6.17 -12.19 12.54
C VAL A 49 7.44 -11.33 12.65
N SER A 50 7.59 -10.33 11.79
CA SER A 50 8.75 -9.44 11.82
C SER A 50 8.77 -8.54 13.06
N GLU A 51 7.61 -8.06 13.52
CA GLU A 51 7.48 -7.29 14.75
C GLU A 51 7.76 -8.13 15.98
N ALA A 52 7.19 -9.35 16.05
CA ALA A 52 7.47 -10.30 17.11
C ALA A 52 8.96 -10.64 17.18
N PHE A 53 9.60 -10.89 16.03
CA PHE A 53 11.04 -11.14 15.96
C PHE A 53 11.89 -9.95 16.45
N LYS A 54 11.46 -8.71 16.17
CA LYS A 54 12.16 -7.51 16.68
C LYS A 54 12.01 -7.37 18.19
N ALA A 55 10.83 -7.67 18.73
CA ALA A 55 10.53 -7.58 20.16
C ALA A 55 11.17 -8.70 20.99
N ASP A 56 11.47 -9.85 20.39
CA ASP A 56 12.15 -10.97 21.06
C ASP A 56 13.57 -10.58 21.51
N THR A 57 13.89 -10.83 22.77
CA THR A 57 15.20 -10.52 23.39
C THR A 57 16.14 -11.72 23.43
N SER A 58 15.73 -12.89 22.93
CA SER A 58 16.57 -14.07 22.87
C SER A 58 17.73 -13.88 21.89
N ASP A 59 18.95 -14.21 22.31
CA ASP A 59 20.14 -14.23 21.45
C ASP A 59 20.10 -15.36 20.40
N LEU A 60 19.17 -16.31 20.53
CA LEU A 60 18.98 -17.44 19.62
C LEU A 60 17.78 -17.27 18.69
N LYS A 61 17.19 -16.08 18.61
CA LYS A 61 16.03 -15.82 17.74
C LYS A 61 16.39 -15.96 16.26
N LEU A 62 15.50 -16.58 15.49
CA LEU A 62 15.63 -16.73 14.04
C LEU A 62 14.36 -16.23 13.34
N ASN A 63 14.53 -15.47 12.26
CA ASN A 63 13.43 -15.03 11.41
C ASN A 63 13.39 -15.86 10.13
N LEU A 64 12.43 -16.79 10.05
CA LEU A 64 12.17 -17.61 8.86
C LEU A 64 10.90 -17.18 8.12
N GLY A 65 10.32 -16.02 8.47
CA GLY A 65 9.04 -15.57 7.92
C GLY A 65 9.19 -14.74 6.65
N VAL A 66 10.13 -13.79 6.62
CA VAL A 66 10.34 -12.92 5.46
C VAL A 66 11.30 -13.57 4.47
N GLY A 67 10.86 -13.75 3.22
CA GLY A 67 11.68 -14.24 2.11
C GLY A 67 12.73 -13.25 1.60
N ALA A 68 13.47 -12.60 2.51
CA ALA A 68 14.55 -11.68 2.17
C ALA A 68 15.89 -12.39 2.39
N TYR A 69 16.72 -12.45 1.35
CA TYR A 69 17.99 -13.15 1.38
C TYR A 69 18.95 -12.56 2.44
N ARG A 70 19.72 -13.44 3.07
CA ARG A 70 20.65 -13.13 4.17
C ARG A 70 21.98 -13.83 3.97
N THR A 71 23.02 -13.25 4.55
CA THR A 71 24.34 -13.88 4.72
C THR A 71 24.30 -14.96 5.80
N GLU A 72 25.40 -15.67 5.94
CA GLU A 72 25.66 -16.64 7.02
C GLU A 72 25.56 -15.98 8.41
N ASP A 73 25.90 -14.70 8.52
CA ASP A 73 25.78 -13.88 9.74
C ASP A 73 24.36 -13.27 9.91
N LEU A 74 23.38 -13.78 9.16
CA LEU A 74 21.96 -13.37 9.18
C LEU A 74 21.72 -11.89 8.84
N GLN A 75 22.67 -11.24 8.15
CA GLN A 75 22.57 -9.84 7.72
C GLN A 75 21.98 -9.71 6.31
N PRO A 76 21.29 -8.61 5.96
CA PRO A 76 20.89 -8.32 4.58
C PRO A 76 22.09 -8.35 3.62
N TYR A 77 21.96 -9.07 2.51
CA TYR A 77 23.03 -9.20 1.53
C TYR A 77 22.83 -8.25 0.35
N VAL A 78 23.82 -7.39 0.10
CA VAL A 78 23.86 -6.50 -1.07
C VAL A 78 24.79 -7.10 -2.12
N LEU A 79 24.24 -7.42 -3.29
CA LEU A 79 24.98 -8.02 -4.41
C LEU A 79 26.12 -7.11 -4.90
N ASN A 80 27.28 -7.69 -5.22
CA ASN A 80 28.42 -6.95 -5.73
C ASN A 80 28.12 -6.19 -7.03
N VAL A 81 27.26 -6.74 -7.90
CA VAL A 81 26.82 -6.07 -9.14
C VAL A 81 25.99 -4.81 -8.85
N VAL A 82 25.19 -4.82 -7.79
CA VAL A 82 24.39 -3.66 -7.37
C VAL A 82 25.30 -2.57 -6.83
N LYS A 83 26.26 -2.91 -5.96
CA LYS A 83 27.27 -1.96 -5.45
C LYS A 83 28.06 -1.29 -6.60
N LYS A 84 28.43 -2.09 -7.62
CA LYS A 84 29.11 -1.57 -8.81
C LYS A 84 28.21 -0.60 -9.60
N ALA A 85 26.94 -0.95 -9.81
CA ALA A 85 26.00 -0.09 -10.51
C ALA A 85 25.75 1.23 -9.77
N GLU A 86 25.61 1.18 -8.44
CA GLU A 86 25.45 2.39 -7.61
C GLU A 86 26.65 3.34 -7.73
N ASN A 87 27.88 2.82 -7.64
CA ASN A 87 29.09 3.64 -7.82
C ASN A 87 29.13 4.28 -9.22
N LEU A 88 28.85 3.51 -10.27
CA LEU A 88 28.81 4.04 -11.65
C LEU A 88 27.73 5.12 -11.82
N MET A 89 26.56 4.96 -11.20
CA MET A 89 25.51 5.98 -11.25
C MET A 89 25.95 7.28 -10.56
N LEU A 90 26.63 7.19 -9.41
CA LEU A 90 27.18 8.35 -8.70
C LEU A 90 28.26 9.06 -9.52
N GLU A 91 29.19 8.32 -10.11
CA GLU A 91 30.26 8.86 -10.96
C GLU A 91 29.72 9.56 -12.21
N ARG A 92 28.65 9.02 -12.82
CA ARG A 92 28.02 9.60 -14.02
C ARG A 92 27.24 10.87 -13.74
N GLY A 93 26.83 11.11 -12.49
CA GLY A 93 26.16 12.35 -12.08
C GLY A 93 24.84 12.61 -12.83
N GLU A 94 24.05 11.58 -13.11
CA GLU A 94 22.77 11.72 -13.82
C GLU A 94 21.78 12.62 -13.04
N ASN A 95 20.93 13.34 -13.77
CA ASN A 95 19.89 14.17 -13.14
C ASN A 95 18.77 13.32 -12.52
N LYS A 96 17.84 13.99 -11.81
CA LYS A 96 16.71 13.34 -11.12
C LYS A 96 15.36 13.86 -11.64
N GLU A 97 15.30 14.19 -12.93
CA GLU A 97 14.08 14.64 -13.57
C GLU A 97 13.05 13.52 -13.68
N TYR A 98 11.82 13.89 -14.00
CA TYR A 98 10.75 12.91 -14.23
C TYR A 98 11.11 11.94 -15.36
N LEU A 99 10.84 10.66 -15.12
CA LEU A 99 10.82 9.64 -16.17
C LEU A 99 9.54 9.77 -17.01
N PRO A 100 9.53 9.21 -18.23
CA PRO A 100 8.28 8.96 -18.96
C PRO A 100 7.27 8.15 -18.14
N ILE A 101 5.99 8.26 -18.50
CA ILE A 101 4.89 7.56 -17.80
C ILE A 101 5.11 6.05 -17.77
N GLU A 102 5.65 5.51 -18.86
CA GLU A 102 5.93 4.09 -19.02
C GLU A 102 7.19 3.64 -18.25
N GLY A 103 7.95 4.57 -17.69
CA GLY A 103 9.23 4.34 -17.02
C GLY A 103 10.44 4.54 -17.92
N LEU A 104 11.59 4.06 -17.46
CA LEU A 104 12.85 4.19 -18.19
C LEU A 104 12.90 3.20 -19.36
N ALA A 105 12.96 3.69 -20.60
CA ALA A 105 12.92 2.84 -21.80
C ALA A 105 13.99 1.73 -21.81
N ALA A 106 15.22 2.05 -21.36
CA ALA A 106 16.30 1.06 -21.25
C ALA A 106 15.99 -0.05 -20.21
N PHE A 107 15.35 0.32 -19.09
CA PHE A 107 14.92 -0.65 -18.08
C PHE A 107 13.80 -1.54 -18.60
N ASN A 108 12.81 -0.98 -19.29
CA ASN A 108 11.72 -1.73 -19.89
C ASN A 108 12.24 -2.73 -20.93
N LYS A 109 13.14 -2.30 -21.82
CA LYS A 109 13.78 -3.17 -22.80
C LYS A 109 14.54 -4.32 -22.11
N ALA A 110 15.42 -4.00 -21.16
CA ALA A 110 16.19 -5.02 -20.45
C ALA A 110 15.29 -6.02 -19.69
N THR A 111 14.16 -5.55 -19.15
CA THR A 111 13.18 -6.40 -18.47
C THR A 111 12.50 -7.38 -19.44
N ALA A 112 12.08 -6.91 -20.62
CA ALA A 112 11.50 -7.77 -21.64
C ALA A 112 12.50 -8.82 -22.14
N GLU A 113 13.75 -8.41 -22.41
CA GLU A 113 14.82 -9.30 -22.85
C GLU A 113 15.19 -10.34 -21.77
N LEU A 114 15.19 -9.95 -20.49
CA LEU A 114 15.40 -10.86 -19.38
C LEU A 114 14.30 -11.93 -19.26
N LEU A 115 13.04 -11.54 -19.46
CA LEU A 115 11.88 -12.43 -19.32
C LEU A 115 11.72 -13.40 -20.49
N PHE A 116 11.89 -12.91 -21.72
CA PHE A 116 11.58 -13.69 -22.93
C PHE A 116 12.83 -14.22 -23.66
N GLY A 117 14.00 -13.65 -23.38
CA GLY A 117 15.21 -13.81 -24.19
C GLY A 117 15.26 -12.78 -25.32
N ALA A 118 16.42 -12.16 -25.55
CA ALA A 118 16.57 -11.06 -26.51
C ALA A 118 16.24 -11.44 -27.96
N ASP A 119 16.48 -12.70 -28.33
CA ASP A 119 16.23 -13.22 -29.68
C ASP A 119 14.83 -13.84 -29.84
N ASN A 120 13.94 -13.67 -28.86
CA ASN A 120 12.61 -14.27 -28.92
C ASN A 120 11.72 -13.58 -29.96
N ASP A 121 11.06 -14.38 -30.79
CA ASP A 121 10.12 -13.93 -31.82
C ASP A 121 9.06 -12.96 -31.30
N VAL A 122 8.59 -13.09 -30.05
CA VAL A 122 7.58 -12.17 -29.51
C VAL A 122 8.09 -10.73 -29.38
N ILE A 123 9.39 -10.55 -29.15
CA ILE A 123 10.05 -9.24 -29.12
C ILE A 123 10.23 -8.73 -30.55
N GLN A 124 10.77 -9.57 -31.44
CA GLN A 124 11.02 -9.20 -32.84
C GLN A 124 9.74 -8.83 -33.59
N GLN A 125 8.64 -9.50 -33.26
CA GLN A 125 7.30 -9.26 -33.83
C GLN A 125 6.53 -8.18 -33.07
N GLN A 126 7.18 -7.44 -32.14
CA GLN A 126 6.63 -6.31 -31.39
C GLN A 126 5.31 -6.63 -30.66
N ARG A 127 5.18 -7.84 -30.11
CA ARG A 127 4.00 -8.27 -29.34
C ARG A 127 4.12 -8.07 -27.84
N VAL A 128 5.20 -7.46 -27.37
CA VAL A 128 5.45 -7.20 -25.95
C VAL A 128 5.22 -5.72 -25.66
N ALA A 129 4.29 -5.43 -24.74
CA ALA A 129 4.15 -4.12 -24.13
C ALA A 129 4.75 -4.16 -22.72
N THR A 130 5.56 -3.16 -22.36
CA THR A 130 6.23 -3.11 -21.05
C THR A 130 6.10 -1.72 -20.45
N VAL A 131 5.62 -1.67 -19.20
CA VAL A 131 5.52 -0.48 -18.37
C VAL A 131 6.17 -0.79 -17.04
N GLN A 132 7.00 0.14 -16.54
CA GLN A 132 7.67 0.00 -15.25
C GLN A 132 6.66 0.11 -14.11
N GLY A 133 6.48 -0.97 -13.34
CA GLY A 133 5.68 -0.98 -12.12
C GLY A 133 6.50 -0.73 -10.85
N LEU A 134 5.81 -0.41 -9.75
CA LEU A 134 6.42 -0.35 -8.41
C LEU A 134 6.67 -1.77 -7.87
N SER A 135 7.75 -2.39 -8.34
CA SER A 135 8.08 -3.80 -8.06
C SER A 135 6.92 -4.74 -8.45
N GLY A 136 6.91 -5.96 -7.90
CA GLY A 136 5.89 -6.97 -8.19
C GLY A 136 4.47 -6.52 -7.80
N THR A 137 4.29 -5.99 -6.59
CA THR A 137 2.98 -5.52 -6.09
C THR A 137 2.37 -4.43 -6.97
N GLY A 138 3.16 -3.41 -7.33
CA GLY A 138 2.68 -2.32 -8.19
C GLY A 138 2.37 -2.79 -9.61
N SER A 139 3.15 -3.76 -10.13
CA SER A 139 2.91 -4.36 -11.44
C SER A 139 1.61 -5.16 -11.45
N LEU A 140 1.36 -5.98 -10.43
CA LEU A 140 0.11 -6.72 -10.26
C LEU A 140 -1.08 -5.77 -10.10
N ARG A 141 -0.94 -4.68 -9.34
CA ARG A 141 -1.98 -3.66 -9.19
C ARG A 141 -2.33 -3.01 -10.53
N LEU A 142 -1.33 -2.62 -11.32
CA LEU A 142 -1.54 -2.07 -12.66
C LEU A 142 -2.31 -3.06 -13.54
N GLY A 143 -1.88 -4.33 -13.55
CA GLY A 143 -2.56 -5.40 -14.28
C GLY A 143 -4.00 -5.64 -13.83
N ALA A 144 -4.26 -5.65 -12.52
CA ALA A 144 -5.60 -5.84 -11.97
C ALA A 144 -6.55 -4.69 -12.37
N VAL A 145 -6.09 -3.43 -12.29
CA VAL A 145 -6.89 -2.28 -12.74
C VAL A 145 -7.08 -2.29 -14.26
N PHE A 146 -6.10 -2.77 -15.03
CA PHE A 146 -6.25 -2.95 -16.46
C PHE A 146 -7.33 -3.99 -16.81
N ILE A 147 -7.33 -5.14 -16.13
CA ILE A 147 -8.37 -6.18 -16.26
C ILE A 147 -9.74 -5.60 -15.89
N GLN A 148 -9.86 -4.94 -14.74
CA GLN A 148 -11.12 -4.33 -14.31
C GLN A 148 -11.69 -3.36 -15.34
N ARG A 149 -10.83 -2.56 -15.97
CA ARG A 149 -11.24 -1.52 -16.91
C ARG A 149 -11.63 -2.06 -18.28
N TYR A 150 -10.85 -3.01 -18.79
CA TYR A 150 -10.93 -3.40 -20.21
C TYR A 150 -11.50 -4.82 -20.42
N PHE A 151 -11.57 -5.63 -19.38
CA PHE A 151 -12.12 -6.99 -19.43
C PHE A 151 -13.15 -7.21 -18.29
N PRO A 152 -14.18 -6.35 -18.18
CA PRO A 152 -15.17 -6.48 -17.12
C PRO A 152 -15.86 -7.84 -17.19
N GLY A 153 -16.08 -8.45 -16.03
CA GLY A 153 -16.67 -9.80 -15.91
C GLY A 153 -15.65 -10.94 -15.95
N SER A 154 -14.37 -10.66 -16.15
CA SER A 154 -13.31 -11.67 -16.03
C SER A 154 -13.06 -12.04 -14.57
N THR A 155 -12.71 -13.31 -14.35
CA THR A 155 -12.30 -13.84 -13.04
C THR A 155 -10.82 -14.25 -13.11
N VAL A 156 -10.04 -13.86 -12.11
CA VAL A 156 -8.64 -14.28 -11.96
C VAL A 156 -8.57 -15.61 -11.22
N LEU A 157 -7.85 -16.58 -11.78
CA LEU A 157 -7.59 -17.87 -11.14
C LEU A 157 -6.26 -17.81 -10.37
N LEU A 158 -6.31 -18.09 -9.07
CA LEU A 158 -5.15 -18.12 -8.17
C LEU A 158 -4.86 -19.56 -7.72
N SER A 159 -3.59 -19.95 -7.58
CA SER A 159 -3.26 -21.28 -7.07
C SER A 159 -3.72 -21.44 -5.61
N SER A 160 -4.05 -22.66 -5.18
CA SER A 160 -4.28 -22.98 -3.77
C SER A 160 -3.14 -23.87 -3.26
N PRO A 161 -2.25 -23.38 -2.35
CA PRO A 161 -2.16 -22.00 -1.84
C PRO A 161 -1.48 -21.03 -2.83
N THR A 162 -1.45 -19.74 -2.47
CA THR A 162 -0.76 -18.68 -3.23
C THR A 162 -0.09 -17.66 -2.30
N TRP A 163 0.61 -16.67 -2.86
CA TRP A 163 1.12 -15.53 -2.07
C TRP A 163 -0.06 -14.75 -1.49
N GLY A 164 -0.07 -14.56 -0.15
CA GLY A 164 -1.23 -14.05 0.58
C GLY A 164 -1.78 -12.72 0.06
N ASN A 165 -0.94 -11.86 -0.49
CA ASN A 165 -1.35 -10.54 -0.98
C ASN A 165 -2.03 -10.57 -2.36
N HIS A 166 -1.98 -11.67 -3.12
CA HIS A 166 -2.68 -11.75 -4.42
C HIS A 166 -4.18 -11.45 -4.27
N LYS A 167 -4.83 -12.07 -3.29
CA LYS A 167 -6.27 -11.90 -3.01
C LYS A 167 -6.61 -10.44 -2.72
N ASN A 168 -5.79 -9.77 -1.91
CA ASN A 168 -6.00 -8.36 -1.56
C ASN A 168 -5.87 -7.46 -2.78
N ILE A 169 -4.86 -7.67 -3.63
CA ILE A 169 -4.62 -6.84 -4.83
C ILE A 169 -5.81 -6.90 -5.79
N PHE A 170 -6.32 -8.11 -6.08
CA PHE A 170 -7.45 -8.29 -7.00
C PHE A 170 -8.79 -7.86 -6.39
N SER A 171 -9.04 -8.19 -5.11
CA SER A 171 -10.23 -7.71 -4.40
C SER A 171 -10.30 -6.19 -4.33
N ASP A 172 -9.19 -5.51 -4.00
CA ASP A 172 -9.11 -4.05 -3.96
C ASP A 172 -9.28 -3.42 -5.35
N ALA A 173 -8.94 -4.16 -6.42
CA ALA A 173 -9.17 -3.72 -7.80
C ALA A 173 -10.62 -3.91 -8.24
N GLY A 174 -11.45 -4.60 -7.46
CA GLY A 174 -12.80 -5.00 -7.86
C GLY A 174 -12.82 -6.10 -8.93
N VAL A 175 -11.75 -6.90 -9.03
CA VAL A 175 -11.66 -8.03 -9.95
C VAL A 175 -12.00 -9.31 -9.19
N PRO A 176 -13.05 -10.05 -9.59
CA PRO A 176 -13.36 -11.35 -9.01
C PRO A 176 -12.16 -12.30 -9.13
N TRP A 177 -11.95 -13.14 -8.12
CA TRP A 177 -10.98 -14.22 -8.18
C TRP A 177 -11.54 -15.50 -7.58
N SER A 178 -11.03 -16.63 -8.07
CA SER A 178 -11.28 -17.96 -7.52
C SER A 178 -9.97 -18.75 -7.49
N GLU A 179 -9.98 -19.91 -6.84
CA GLU A 179 -8.79 -20.74 -6.70
C GLU A 179 -8.84 -21.99 -7.56
N TYR A 180 -7.66 -22.50 -7.94
CA TYR A 180 -7.47 -23.82 -8.54
C TYR A 180 -6.51 -24.64 -7.68
N ARG A 181 -6.69 -25.97 -7.65
CA ARG A 181 -5.81 -26.89 -6.92
C ARG A 181 -4.38 -26.83 -7.44
N TYR A 182 -3.41 -26.85 -6.54
CA TYR A 182 -2.00 -26.74 -6.92
C TYR A 182 -1.09 -27.57 -6.01
N TYR A 183 -1.12 -27.37 -4.70
CA TYR A 183 -0.25 -28.12 -3.78
C TYR A 183 -0.96 -29.35 -3.22
N ASP A 184 -0.31 -30.51 -3.33
CA ASP A 184 -0.76 -31.74 -2.69
C ASP A 184 0.00 -31.97 -1.37
N PRO A 185 -0.68 -31.95 -0.20
CA PRO A 185 -0.04 -32.17 1.08
C PRO A 185 0.43 -33.62 1.31
N GLU A 186 -0.10 -34.61 0.60
CA GLU A 186 0.32 -36.01 0.74
C GLU A 186 1.66 -36.25 0.05
N THR A 187 1.84 -35.68 -1.14
CA THR A 187 3.09 -35.82 -1.93
C THR A 187 4.08 -34.69 -1.71
N VAL A 188 3.67 -33.59 -1.05
CA VAL A 188 4.45 -32.34 -0.92
C VAL A 188 4.83 -31.80 -2.31
N GLY A 189 3.93 -32.01 -3.28
CA GLY A 189 4.16 -31.82 -4.70
C GLY A 189 3.06 -31.03 -5.39
N LEU A 190 3.05 -31.12 -6.72
CA LEU A 190 2.02 -30.52 -7.57
C LEU A 190 0.85 -31.49 -7.75
N ASP A 191 -0.36 -31.08 -7.35
CA ASP A 191 -1.62 -31.71 -7.76
C ASP A 191 -1.93 -31.34 -9.21
N PHE A 192 -1.22 -32.00 -10.15
CA PHE A 192 -1.34 -31.68 -11.57
C PHE A 192 -2.73 -32.01 -12.13
N ASP A 193 -3.29 -33.16 -11.73
CA ASP A 193 -4.60 -33.60 -12.21
C ASP A 193 -5.71 -32.66 -11.71
N GLY A 194 -5.65 -32.25 -10.43
CA GLY A 194 -6.55 -31.25 -9.88
C GLY A 194 -6.40 -29.88 -10.52
N MET A 195 -5.16 -29.40 -10.69
CA MET A 195 -4.86 -28.13 -11.38
C MET A 195 -5.50 -28.07 -12.77
N ILE A 196 -5.29 -29.12 -13.58
CA ILE A 196 -5.79 -29.15 -14.96
C ILE A 196 -7.32 -29.30 -14.98
N SER A 197 -7.91 -30.04 -14.03
CA SER A 197 -9.37 -30.16 -13.91
C SER A 197 -10.06 -28.84 -13.57
N ASP A 198 -9.39 -27.95 -12.83
CA ASP A 198 -9.98 -26.68 -12.39
C ASP A 198 -9.77 -25.54 -13.42
N ILE A 199 -8.75 -25.64 -14.27
CA ILE A 199 -8.39 -24.60 -15.26
C ILE A 199 -9.05 -24.82 -16.64
N LYS A 200 -9.30 -26.07 -17.04
CA LYS A 200 -9.90 -26.40 -18.34
C LYS A 200 -11.38 -26.01 -18.43
#